data_AF-A0A259NZ94-F1
#
_entry.id   AF-A0A259NZ94-F1
#
_cell.length_a   1.000
_cell.length_b   1.000
_cell.length_c   1.000
_cell.angle_alpha   90.00
_cell.angle_beta   90.00
_cell.angle_gamma   90.00
#
_symmetry.space_group_name_H-M   'P 1'
#
loop_
_entity.id
_entity.type
_entity.pdbx_description
1 polymer ?
#
loop_
_entity_poly.entity_id
_entity_poly.type
_entity_poly.pdbx_seq_one_letter_code
_entity_poly.pdbx_strand_id
1 'polypeptide(L)'
;LLTGNTLHNGWRDFMQDIPRLLGREWQKLVYVMPRLLVLFVLCWFIPVVGALLWFFCSAWFYSLQYLDYPYDNHKVPLIALRQNMRQQPVLSLSFGSAVALCSMVPLLNLLVMPAAVCGATALWCERLSELHDPALQAPGARSYRKLDRYC
;
A
#
# COMPACT_ATOMS: atom_id res chain seq x y z
N LEU A 1 -5.07 -8.63 -20.20
CA LEU A 1 -6.13 -9.01 -21.18
C LEU A 1 -7.42 -9.36 -20.43
N LEU A 2 -8.06 -8.39 -19.77
CA LEU A 2 -9.33 -8.59 -19.02
C LEU A 2 -10.32 -7.41 -19.15
N THR A 3 -10.20 -6.55 -20.16
CA THR A 3 -11.10 -5.38 -20.27
C THR A 3 -11.69 -5.10 -21.65
N GLY A 4 -11.34 -5.84 -22.71
CA GLY A 4 -11.91 -5.60 -24.06
C GLY A 4 -11.64 -4.21 -24.67
N ASN A 5 -11.07 -3.28 -23.91
CA ASN A 5 -10.63 -1.98 -24.38
C ASN A 5 -9.31 -2.15 -25.14
N THR A 6 -9.21 -1.48 -26.28
CA THR A 6 -7.97 -1.32 -27.02
C THR A 6 -6.87 -0.94 -26.03
N LEU A 7 -5.74 -1.64 -26.07
CA LEU A 7 -4.53 -1.21 -25.38
C LEU A 7 -4.38 0.29 -25.62
N HIS A 8 -4.19 1.03 -24.53
CA HIS A 8 -3.99 2.47 -24.44
C HIS A 8 -2.85 2.88 -25.38
N ASN A 9 -3.14 2.98 -26.68
CA ASN A 9 -2.16 3.13 -27.74
C ASN A 9 -1.98 4.62 -28.00
N GLY A 10 -1.45 5.32 -26.99
CA GLY A 10 -1.19 6.74 -27.09
C GLY A 10 -0.34 7.25 -25.95
N TRP A 11 0.78 7.88 -26.28
CA TRP A 11 1.56 8.70 -25.34
C TRP A 11 0.70 9.77 -24.63
N ARG A 12 -0.36 10.24 -25.29
CA ARG A 12 -1.34 11.20 -24.73
C ARG A 12 -2.15 10.63 -23.58
N ASP A 13 -2.49 9.37 -23.73
CA ASP A 13 -3.34 8.59 -22.85
C ASP A 13 -2.54 8.29 -21.57
N PHE A 14 -1.26 7.90 -21.70
CA PHE A 14 -0.32 7.84 -20.57
C PHE A 14 -0.15 9.20 -19.87
N MET A 15 0.01 10.29 -20.64
CA MET A 15 0.12 11.64 -20.08
C MET A 15 -1.11 12.09 -19.29
N GLN A 16 -2.30 11.59 -19.60
CA GLN A 16 -3.53 11.88 -18.85
C GLN A 16 -3.59 11.16 -17.49
N ASP A 17 -2.93 10.01 -17.36
CA ASP A 17 -2.90 9.23 -16.11
C ASP A 17 -1.80 9.70 -15.14
N ILE A 18 -0.69 10.26 -15.66
CA ILE A 18 0.41 10.84 -14.87
C ILE A 18 -0.07 11.78 -13.75
N PRO A 19 -0.91 12.81 -13.99
CA PRO A 19 -1.27 13.76 -12.95
C PRO A 19 -2.02 13.10 -11.79
N ARG A 20 -2.84 12.08 -12.09
CA ARG A 20 -3.56 11.32 -11.07
C ARG A 20 -2.62 10.46 -10.23
N LEU A 21 -1.68 9.76 -10.88
CA LEU A 21 -0.65 8.94 -10.22
C LEU A 21 0.26 9.81 -9.34
N LEU A 22 0.78 10.92 -9.88
CA LEU A 22 1.63 11.87 -9.15
C LEU A 22 0.87 12.53 -7.99
N GLY A 23 -0.40 12.87 -8.17
CA GLY A 23 -1.21 13.44 -7.09
C GLY A 23 -1.35 12.49 -5.89
N ARG A 24 -1.50 11.19 -6.14
CA ARG A 24 -1.59 10.17 -5.08
C ARG A 24 -0.25 9.98 -4.36
N GLU A 25 0.85 9.90 -5.11
CA GLU A 25 2.20 9.85 -4.55
C GLU A 25 2.56 11.12 -3.76
N TRP A 26 2.14 12.30 -4.23
CA TRP A 26 2.33 13.56 -3.53
C TRP A 26 1.64 13.58 -2.17
N GLN A 27 0.42 13.04 -2.07
CA GLN A 27 -0.27 12.92 -0.78
C GLN A 27 0.47 11.99 0.18
N LYS A 28 1.12 10.93 -0.30
CA LYS A 28 1.99 10.06 0.52
C LYS A 28 3.20 10.84 1.02
N LEU A 29 3.86 11.60 0.13
CA LEU A 29 5.01 12.45 0.45
C LEU A 29 4.69 13.50 1.52
N VAL A 30 3.60 14.24 1.36
CA VAL A 30 3.16 15.25 2.34
C VAL A 30 2.80 14.60 3.68
N TYR A 31 2.24 13.39 3.66
CA TYR A 31 1.92 12.65 4.88
C TYR A 31 3.16 12.13 5.62
N VAL A 32 4.21 11.71 4.90
CA VAL A 32 5.46 11.18 5.49
C VAL A 32 6.38 12.28 6.04
N MET A 33 6.45 13.41 5.34
CA MET A 33 7.37 14.50 5.64
C MET A 33 7.41 14.94 7.11
N PRO A 34 6.28 15.29 7.76
CA PRO A 34 6.32 15.75 9.15
C PRO A 34 6.80 14.66 10.12
N ARG A 35 6.52 13.38 9.80
CA ARG A 35 6.95 12.25 10.64
C ARG A 35 8.44 12.02 10.53
N LEU A 36 8.98 12.07 9.31
CA LEU A 36 10.42 11.95 9.08
C LEU A 36 11.18 13.07 9.80
N LEU A 37 10.68 14.30 9.76
CA LEU A 37 11.32 15.42 10.44
C LEU A 37 11.39 15.20 11.95
N VAL A 38 10.28 14.81 12.57
CA VAL A 38 10.22 14.51 14.01
C VAL A 38 11.15 13.35 14.38
N LEU A 39 11.15 12.28 13.58
CA LEU A 39 12.01 11.12 13.79
C LEU A 39 13.50 11.43 13.62
N PHE A 40 13.84 12.26 12.64
CA PHE A 40 15.21 12.69 12.40
C PHE A 40 15.76 13.44 13.62
N VAL A 41 14.99 14.37 14.17
CA VAL A 41 15.36 15.09 15.39
C VAL A 41 15.44 14.12 16.57
N LEU A 42 14.46 13.24 16.75
CA LEU A 42 14.42 12.31 17.89
C LEU A 42 15.59 11.31 17.89
N CYS A 43 16.00 10.83 16.71
CA CYS A 43 17.11 9.90 16.56
C CYS A 43 18.44 10.52 16.99
N TRP A 44 18.59 11.84 16.83
CA TRP A 44 19.77 12.58 17.28
C TRP A 44 19.91 12.60 18.81
N PHE A 45 18.79 12.64 19.56
CA PHE A 45 18.82 12.73 21.03
C PHE A 45 18.87 11.37 21.72
N ILE A 46 18.30 10.31 21.13
CA ILE A 46 18.22 8.98 21.76
C ILE A 46 18.51 7.90 20.70
N PRO A 47 19.78 7.48 20.50
CA PRO A 47 20.18 6.66 19.35
C PRO A 47 19.50 5.28 19.32
N VAL A 48 19.35 4.61 20.47
CA VAL A 48 18.77 3.26 20.52
C VAL A 48 17.25 3.28 20.32
N VAL A 49 16.53 4.16 21.00
CA VAL A 49 15.07 4.29 20.89
C VAL A 49 14.70 4.88 19.52
N GLY A 50 15.50 5.83 19.03
CA GLY A 50 15.38 6.42 17.70
C GLY A 50 15.46 5.39 16.59
N ALA A 51 16.40 4.43 16.65
CA ALA A 51 16.53 3.38 15.66
C ALA A 51 15.30 2.45 15.58
N LEU A 52 14.74 2.06 16.73
CA LEU A 52 13.53 1.23 16.78
C LEU A 52 12.31 1.97 16.23
N LEU A 53 12.11 3.23 16.65
CA LEU A 53 11.03 4.08 16.13
C LEU A 53 11.18 4.32 14.63
N TRP A 54 12.41 4.53 14.16
CA TRP A 54 12.71 4.69 12.75
C TRP A 54 12.33 3.45 11.95
N PHE A 55 12.67 2.25 12.45
CA PHE A 55 12.29 1.00 11.81
C PHE A 55 10.77 0.85 11.72
N PHE A 56 10.03 1.02 12.82
CA PHE A 56 8.56 0.90 12.79
C PHE A 56 7.90 1.96 11.91
N CYS A 57 8.44 3.17 11.88
CA CYS A 57 7.93 4.20 10.99
C CYS A 57 8.21 3.87 9.51
N SER A 58 9.41 3.35 9.22
CA SER A 58 9.76 2.88 7.88
C SER A 58 8.86 1.71 7.44
N ALA A 59 8.62 0.74 8.32
CA ALA A 59 7.68 -0.35 8.09
C ALA A 59 6.27 0.18 7.81
N TRP A 60 5.80 1.18 8.56
CA TRP A 60 4.52 1.84 8.29
C TRP A 60 4.48 2.46 6.89
N PHE A 61 5.56 3.10 6.44
CA PHE A 61 5.65 3.64 5.08
C PHE A 61 5.66 2.57 4.01
N TYR A 62 6.38 1.47 4.21
CA TYR A 62 6.36 0.34 3.29
C TYR A 62 4.94 -0.21 3.12
N SER A 63 4.19 -0.36 4.21
CA SER A 63 2.79 -0.77 4.12
C SER A 63 1.93 0.22 3.37
N LEU A 64 2.09 1.53 3.65
CA LEU A 64 1.35 2.55 2.91
C LEU A 64 1.67 2.49 1.42
N GLN A 65 2.91 2.26 1.02
CA GLN A 65 3.31 2.21 -0.39
C GLN A 65 2.70 1.01 -1.12
N TYR A 66 2.80 -0.18 -0.53
CA TYR A 66 2.40 -1.41 -1.21
C TYR A 66 0.92 -1.75 -1.07
N LEU A 67 0.28 -1.43 0.06
CA LEU A 67 -1.16 -1.58 0.23
C LEU A 67 -1.95 -0.55 -0.58
N ASP A 68 -1.31 0.53 -1.02
CA ASP A 68 -1.97 1.51 -1.88
C ASP A 68 -2.38 0.92 -3.23
N TYR A 69 -1.62 -0.03 -3.78
CA TYR A 69 -1.92 -0.66 -5.07
C TYR A 69 -3.31 -1.32 -5.13
N PRO A 70 -3.66 -2.29 -4.25
CA PRO A 70 -5.00 -2.88 -4.28
C PRO A 70 -6.10 -1.86 -3.97
N TYR A 71 -5.85 -0.89 -3.09
CA TYR A 71 -6.82 0.16 -2.79
C TYR A 71 -7.06 1.10 -3.97
N ASP A 72 -6.02 1.48 -4.71
CA ASP A 72 -6.12 2.35 -5.89
C ASP A 72 -6.78 1.63 -7.07
N ASN A 73 -6.53 0.32 -7.23
CA ASN A 73 -7.20 -0.52 -8.22
C ASN A 73 -8.73 -0.50 -8.03
N HIS A 74 -9.20 -0.49 -6.78
CA HIS A 74 -10.63 -0.39 -6.43
C HIS A 74 -11.10 1.06 -6.25
N LYS A 75 -10.28 2.05 -6.64
CA LYS A 75 -10.54 3.50 -6.56
C LYS A 75 -10.87 4.00 -5.14
N VAL A 76 -10.37 3.31 -4.12
CA VAL A 76 -10.54 3.71 -2.72
C VAL A 76 -9.57 4.86 -2.40
N PRO A 77 -10.04 5.95 -1.76
CA PRO A 77 -9.21 7.11 -1.48
C PRO A 77 -8.13 6.81 -0.43
N LEU A 78 -6.97 7.47 -0.54
CA LEU A 78 -5.84 7.32 0.37
C LEU A 78 -6.18 7.65 1.85
N ILE A 79 -7.17 8.52 2.07
CA ILE A 79 -7.68 8.83 3.41
C ILE A 79 -8.27 7.57 4.06
N ALA A 80 -9.07 6.80 3.33
CA ALA A 80 -9.66 5.56 3.83
C ALA A 80 -8.59 4.50 4.08
N LEU A 81 -7.62 4.33 3.16
CA LEU A 81 -6.47 3.45 3.39
C LEU A 81 -5.76 3.79 4.71
N ARG A 82 -5.44 5.06 4.95
CA ARG A 82 -4.79 5.51 6.18
C ARG A 82 -5.63 5.25 7.43
N GLN A 83 -6.96 5.38 7.35
CA GLN A 83 -7.86 5.05 8.45
C GLN A 83 -7.85 3.55 8.74
N ASN A 84 -7.93 2.71 7.71
CA ASN A 84 -7.94 1.26 7.84
C ASN A 84 -6.63 0.74 8.43
N MET A 85 -5.50 1.28 7.97
CA MET A 85 -4.20 0.96 8.56
C MET A 85 -4.14 1.31 10.05
N ARG A 86 -4.77 2.41 10.47
CA ARG A 86 -4.84 2.82 11.88
C ARG A 86 -5.80 1.98 12.71
N GLN A 87 -6.83 1.40 12.09
CA GLN A 87 -7.73 0.44 12.74
C GLN A 87 -7.09 -0.92 12.93
N GLN A 88 -6.19 -1.32 12.02
CA GLN A 88 -5.47 -2.60 12.07
C GLN A 88 -3.94 -2.38 12.04
N PRO A 89 -3.37 -1.72 13.06
CA PRO A 89 -1.97 -1.32 13.05
C PRO A 89 -1.02 -2.52 13.10
N VAL A 90 -1.38 -3.59 13.81
CA VAL A 90 -0.56 -4.81 13.92
C VAL A 90 -0.44 -5.50 12.56
N LEU A 91 -1.55 -5.64 11.82
CA LEU A 91 -1.57 -6.23 10.48
C LEU A 91 -0.76 -5.39 9.48
N SER A 92 -0.95 -4.07 9.55
CA SER A 92 -0.24 -3.13 8.69
C SER A 92 1.25 -3.13 9.00
N LEU A 93 1.65 -3.08 10.28
CA LEU A 93 3.06 -3.06 10.68
C LEU A 93 3.76 -4.39 10.41
N SER A 94 3.11 -5.54 10.59
CA SER A 94 3.73 -6.84 10.33
C SER A 94 4.04 -7.03 8.84
N PHE A 95 3.10 -6.66 7.97
CA PHE A 95 3.31 -6.66 6.52
C PHE A 95 4.47 -5.74 6.12
N GLY A 96 4.45 -4.49 6.60
CA GLY A 96 5.48 -3.51 6.29
C GLY A 96 6.85 -3.85 6.86
N SER A 97 6.89 -4.50 8.01
CA SER A 97 8.13 -4.98 8.63
C SER A 97 8.73 -6.11 7.81
N ALA A 98 7.91 -7.06 7.34
CA ALA A 98 8.39 -8.13 6.45
C ALA A 98 9.00 -7.54 5.17
N VAL A 99 8.32 -6.58 4.55
CA VAL A 99 8.81 -5.89 3.35
C VAL A 99 10.08 -5.08 3.63
N ALA A 100 10.13 -4.36 4.76
CA ALA A 100 11.31 -3.60 5.17
C ALA A 100 12.53 -4.52 5.35
N LEU A 101 12.36 -5.65 6.03
CA LEU A 101 13.41 -6.63 6.26
C LEU A 101 13.89 -7.26 4.93
N CYS A 102 12.97 -7.60 4.03
CA CYS A 102 13.34 -8.09 2.70
C CYS A 102 14.13 -7.03 1.91
N SER A 103 13.78 -5.75 2.05
CA SER A 103 14.47 -4.65 1.37
C SER A 103 15.90 -4.43 1.90
N MET A 104 16.20 -4.84 3.14
CA MET A 104 17.56 -4.76 3.70
C MET A 104 18.53 -5.76 3.06
N VAL A 105 18.01 -6.82 2.41
CA VAL A 105 18.84 -7.81 1.70
C VAL A 105 18.96 -7.38 0.24
N PRO A 106 20.17 -7.04 -0.27
CA PRO A 106 20.33 -6.46 -1.62
C PRO A 106 19.74 -7.31 -2.75
N LEU A 107 19.90 -8.63 -2.68
CA LEU A 107 19.36 -9.57 -3.67
C LEU A 107 17.83 -9.62 -3.66
N LEU A 108 17.21 -9.58 -2.46
CA LEU A 108 15.76 -9.59 -2.32
C LEU A 108 15.14 -8.23 -2.69
N ASN A 109 15.86 -7.14 -2.48
CA ASN A 109 15.40 -5.79 -2.82
C ASN A 109 15.05 -5.63 -4.31
N LEU A 110 15.72 -6.36 -5.21
CA LEU A 110 15.37 -6.38 -6.64
C LEU A 110 13.98 -6.98 -6.91
N LEU A 111 13.56 -7.93 -6.08
CA LEU A 111 12.27 -8.62 -6.20
C LEU A 111 11.23 -8.10 -5.19
N VAL A 112 11.61 -7.16 -4.31
CA VAL A 112 10.74 -6.73 -3.23
C VAL A 112 9.51 -6.01 -3.77
N MET A 113 9.66 -5.22 -4.84
CA MET A 113 8.55 -4.51 -5.45
C MET A 113 7.47 -5.47 -5.98
N PRO A 114 7.76 -6.42 -6.89
CA PRO A 114 6.73 -7.36 -7.35
C PRO A 114 6.24 -8.29 -6.22
N ALA A 115 7.11 -8.76 -5.33
CA ALA A 115 6.71 -9.63 -4.23
C ALA A 115 5.77 -8.93 -3.24
N ALA A 116 6.05 -7.68 -2.89
CA ALA A 116 5.21 -6.90 -1.98
C ALA A 116 3.87 -6.52 -2.60
N VAL A 117 3.81 -6.25 -3.92
CA VAL A 117 2.53 -6.03 -4.63
C VAL A 117 1.67 -7.30 -4.59
N CYS A 118 2.26 -8.47 -4.86
CA CYS A 118 1.56 -9.75 -4.73
C CYS A 118 1.08 -9.99 -3.29
N GLY A 119 1.94 -9.75 -2.30
CA GLY A 119 1.60 -9.89 -0.89
C GLY A 119 0.49 -8.93 -0.43
N ALA A 120 0.53 -7.67 -0.87
CA ALA A 120 -0.50 -6.68 -0.59
C ALA A 120 -1.85 -7.08 -1.19
N THR A 121 -1.83 -7.63 -2.41
CA THR A 121 -3.04 -8.11 -3.09
C THR A 121 -3.60 -9.36 -2.41
N ALA A 122 -2.75 -10.31 -2.00
CA ALA A 122 -3.16 -11.48 -1.24
C ALA A 122 -3.78 -11.07 0.11
N LEU A 123 -3.14 -10.13 0.82
CA LEU A 123 -3.66 -9.57 2.07
C LEU A 123 -5.01 -8.87 1.86
N TRP A 124 -5.15 -8.13 0.76
CA TRP A 124 -6.41 -7.51 0.37
C TRP A 124 -7.51 -8.56 0.21
N CYS A 125 -7.29 -9.56 -0.63
CA CYS A 125 -8.27 -10.63 -0.90
C CYS A 125 -8.63 -11.44 0.35
N GLU A 126 -7.70 -11.59 1.31
CA GLU A 126 -7.93 -12.38 2.51
C GLU A 126 -8.60 -11.63 3.66
N ARG A 127 -8.23 -10.36 3.87
CA ARG A 127 -8.55 -9.65 5.12
C ARG A 127 -9.17 -8.27 4.92
N LEU A 128 -9.04 -7.66 3.75
CA LEU A 128 -9.43 -6.25 3.56
C LEU A 128 -10.56 -6.05 2.55
N SER A 129 -10.74 -6.94 1.57
CA SER A 129 -11.74 -6.77 0.49
C SER A 129 -13.16 -6.72 1.03
N GLU A 130 -13.56 -7.66 1.89
CA GLU A 130 -14.91 -7.73 2.46
C GLU A 130 -15.36 -6.43 3.15
N LEU A 131 -14.42 -5.72 3.80
CA LEU A 131 -14.73 -4.49 4.50
C LEU A 131 -14.62 -3.24 3.63
N HIS A 132 -13.77 -3.24 2.60
CA HIS A 132 -13.32 -2.00 1.95
C HIS A 132 -13.54 -1.98 0.43
N ASP A 133 -13.99 -3.08 -0.15
CA ASP A 133 -14.29 -3.15 -1.58
C ASP A 133 -15.67 -2.52 -1.87
N PRO A 134 -15.73 -1.41 -2.63
CA PRO A 134 -17.00 -0.79 -2.99
C PRO A 134 -17.91 -1.71 -3.82
N ALA A 135 -17.36 -2.70 -4.54
CA ALA A 135 -18.16 -3.65 -5.31
C ALA A 135 -18.96 -4.61 -4.40
N LEU A 136 -18.40 -4.97 -3.23
CA LEU A 136 -19.08 -5.83 -2.25
C LEU A 136 -20.07 -5.07 -1.37
N GLN A 137 -19.90 -3.76 -1.22
CA GLN A 137 -20.79 -2.93 -0.44
C GLN A 137 -22.09 -2.57 -1.20
N ALA A 138 -22.17 -2.88 -2.49
CA ALA A 138 -23.34 -2.63 -3.30
C ALA A 138 -24.55 -3.51 -2.86
N PRO A 139 -25.80 -3.00 -2.92
CA PRO A 139 -26.98 -3.77 -2.55
C PRO A 139 -27.12 -5.02 -3.43
N GLY A 140 -27.17 -6.20 -2.81
CA GLY A 140 -27.25 -7.49 -3.51
C GLY A 140 -25.90 -8.08 -3.95
N ALA A 141 -24.78 -7.45 -3.59
CA ALA A 141 -23.46 -8.02 -3.85
C ALA A 141 -23.23 -9.31 -3.06
N ARG A 142 -22.66 -10.31 -3.72
CA ARG A 142 -22.35 -11.60 -3.12
C ARG A 142 -20.96 -11.55 -2.49
N SER A 143 -20.85 -11.90 -1.21
CA SER A 143 -19.55 -12.03 -0.54
C SER A 143 -18.66 -13.02 -1.31
N TYR A 144 -17.37 -12.67 -1.46
CA TYR A 144 -16.40 -13.50 -2.18
C TYR A 144 -16.35 -14.90 -1.57
N ARG A 145 -16.79 -15.91 -2.34
CA ARG A 145 -16.64 -17.29 -1.93
C ARG A 145 -15.16 -17.63 -2.03
N LYS A 146 -14.54 -18.13 -0.95
CA LYS A 146 -13.11 -18.53 -0.94
C LYS A 146 -12.71 -19.45 -2.11
N LEU A 147 -13.65 -20.19 -2.67
CA LEU A 147 -13.47 -21.08 -3.83
C LEU A 147 -13.31 -20.34 -5.16
N ASP A 148 -13.90 -19.16 -5.32
CA ASP A 148 -13.84 -18.35 -6.56
C ASP A 148 -12.51 -17.57 -6.66
N ARG A 149 -11.61 -17.74 -5.68
CA ARG A 149 -10.34 -17.01 -5.54
C ARG A 149 -9.15 -17.69 -6.26
N TYR A 150 -9.30 -18.95 -6.65
CA TYR A 150 -8.24 -19.79 -7.24
C TYR A 150 -8.58 -20.29 -8.67
N CYS A 151 -9.77 -19.95 -9.18
CA CYS A 151 -10.29 -20.31 -10.50
C CYS A 151 -10.60 -19.05 -11.28
#